data_AF-A0A3D3S2U8-F1
#
_entry.id   AF-A0A3D3S2U8-F1
#
_cell.length_a   1.000
_cell.length_b   1.000
_cell.length_c   1.000
_cell.angle_alpha   90.00
_cell.angle_beta   90.00
_cell.angle_gamma   90.00
#
_symmetry.space_group_name_H-M   'P 1'
#
loop_
_entity.id
_entity.type
_entity.pdbx_description
1 polymer ?
#
loop_
_entity_poly.entity_id
_entity_poly.type
_entity_poly.pdbx_seq_one_letter_code
_entity_poly.pdbx_strand_id
1 'polypeptide(L)' 'LKRGLDKAVIAAVEELKKLSKPCTDRKSIAQVGTISANADSSVGDIIAEAMDKVGKE' A
#
# COMPACT_ATOMS: atom_id res chain seq x y z
N LEU A 1 3.30 31.60 -9.00
CA LEU A 1 3.12 30.27 -9.64
C LEU A 1 3.69 29.14 -8.78
N LYS A 2 5.02 29.04 -8.57
CA LYS A 2 5.65 27.96 -7.77
C LYS A 2 5.03 27.74 -6.37
N ARG A 3 4.95 28.79 -5.53
CA ARG A 3 4.38 28.71 -4.17
C ARG A 3 2.90 28.28 -4.11
N GLY A 4 2.13 28.53 -5.17
CA GLY A 4 0.72 28.10 -5.24
C GLY A 4 0.60 26.62 -5.55
N LEU A 5 1.45 26.14 -6.47
CA LEU A 5 1.53 24.72 -6.82
C LEU A 5 2.02 23.88 -5.64
N ASP A 6 3.04 24.36 -4.92
CA ASP A 6 3.58 23.66 -3.74
C ASP A 6 2.50 23.46 -2.67
N LYS A 7 1.69 24.50 -2.39
CA LYS A 7 0.57 24.40 -1.43
C LYS A 7 -0.50 23.43 -1.91
N ALA A 8 -0.82 23.42 -3.20
CA ALA A 8 -1.80 22.50 -3.76
C ALA A 8 -1.32 21.04 -3.68
N VAL A 9 -0.03 20.79 -3.97
CA VAL A 9 0.57 19.45 -3.85
C VAL A 9 0.56 18.98 -2.41
N ILE A 10 0.92 19.84 -1.45
CA ILE A 10 0.88 19.49 -0.02
C ILE A 10 -0.54 19.10 0.41
N ALA A 11 -1.53 19.93 0.08
CA ALA A 11 -2.93 19.65 0.42
C ALA A 11 -3.44 18.35 -0.23
N ALA A 12 -3.08 18.10 -1.49
CA ALA A 12 -3.45 16.87 -2.19
C ALA A 12 -2.81 15.62 -1.56
N VAL A 13 -1.53 15.70 -1.18
CA VAL A 13 -0.81 14.59 -0.52
C VAL A 13 -1.39 14.32 0.86
N GLU A 14 -1.71 15.36 1.64
CA GLU A 14 -2.35 15.20 2.96
C GLU A 14 -3.70 14.48 2.85
N GLU A 15 -4.52 14.85 1.88
CA GLU A 15 -5.83 14.22 1.70
C GLU A 15 -5.71 12.78 1.17
N LEU A 16 -4.77 12.53 0.26
CA LEU A 16 -4.44 11.17 -0.19
C LEU A 16 -4.01 10.27 0.97
N LYS A 17 -3.23 10.79 1.91
CA LYS A 17 -2.83 10.04 3.12
C LYS A 17 -4.03 9.71 4.01
N LYS A 18 -4.99 10.63 4.18
CA LYS A 18 -6.22 10.37 4.96
C LYS A 18 -7.11 9.32 4.31
N LEU A 19 -7.16 9.29 2.98
CA LEU A 19 -7.93 8.29 2.22
C LEU A 19 -7.21 6.94 2.11
N SER A 20 -5.89 6.91 2.32
CA SER A 20 -5.11 5.68 2.23
C SER A 20 -5.55 4.67 3.28
N LYS A 21 -5.70 3.40 2.86
CA LYS A 21 -6.02 2.29 3.77
C LYS A 21 -4.74 1.52 4.06
N PRO A 22 -4.25 1.50 5.31
CA PRO A 22 -3.09 0.72 5.67
C PRO A 22 -3.40 -0.77 5.52
N CYS A 23 -2.51 -1.51 4.86
CA CYS A 23 -2.58 -2.97 4.75
C CYS A 23 -1.74 -3.57 5.88
N THR A 24 -2.30 -3.63 7.09
CA THR A 24 -1.57 -4.11 8.27
C THR A 24 -1.66 -5.63 8.45
N ASP A 25 -2.79 -6.21 8.09
CA ASP A 25 -3.10 -7.63 8.26
C ASP A 25 -2.56 -8.50 7.13
N ARG A 26 -2.20 -9.74 7.47
CA ARG A 26 -1.69 -10.75 6.52
C ARG A 26 -2.63 -10.95 5.33
N LYS A 27 -3.95 -10.94 5.56
CA LYS A 27 -4.96 -11.15 4.53
C LYS A 27 -4.99 -10.01 3.52
N SER A 28 -4.90 -8.76 3.96
CA SER A 28 -4.76 -7.61 3.07
C SER A 28 -3.46 -7.65 2.28
N ILE A 29 -2.34 -8.06 2.88
CA ILE A 29 -1.06 -8.22 2.16
C ILE A 29 -1.18 -9.28 1.06
N ALA A 30 -1.75 -10.44 1.38
CA ALA A 30 -1.98 -11.50 0.40
C ALA A 30 -2.89 -11.03 -0.73
N GLN A 31 -4.01 -10.38 -0.40
CA GLN A 31 -4.96 -9.87 -1.38
C GLN A 31 -4.33 -8.83 -2.32
N VAL A 32 -3.60 -7.87 -1.76
CA VAL A 32 -2.88 -6.86 -2.56
C VAL A 32 -1.81 -7.52 -3.42
N GLY A 33 -1.03 -8.45 -2.86
CA GLY A 33 -0.03 -9.23 -3.59
C GLY A 33 -0.63 -10.02 -4.76
N THR A 34 -1.76 -10.69 -4.53
CA THR A 34 -2.51 -11.42 -5.56
C THR A 34 -3.01 -10.51 -6.68
N ILE A 35 -3.61 -9.36 -6.34
CA ILE A 35 -4.10 -8.41 -7.33
C ILE A 35 -2.92 -7.84 -8.15
N SER A 36 -1.81 -7.50 -7.50
CA SER A 36 -0.60 -7.02 -8.16
C SER A 36 0.09 -8.08 -9.02
N ALA A 37 -0.07 -9.36 -8.69
CA ALA A 37 0.47 -10.49 -9.43
C ALA A 37 -0.49 -11.02 -10.52
N ASN A 38 -1.35 -10.16 -11.10
CA ASN A 38 -2.35 -10.55 -12.12
C ASN A 38 -3.33 -11.65 -11.67
N ALA A 39 -3.83 -11.55 -10.43
CA ALA A 39 -4.74 -12.51 -9.81
C ALA A 39 -4.14 -13.89 -9.46
N ASP A 40 -2.80 -13.96 -9.33
CA ASP A 40 -2.12 -15.15 -8.84
C ASP A 40 -2.17 -15.23 -7.30
N SER A 41 -2.99 -16.14 -6.77
CA SER A 41 -3.12 -16.36 -5.33
C SER A 41 -1.86 -16.96 -4.70
N SER A 42 -1.12 -17.79 -5.44
CA SER A 42 0.10 -18.43 -4.92
C SER A 42 1.19 -17.41 -4.64
N VAL A 43 1.34 -16.41 -5.52
CA VAL A 43 2.30 -15.32 -5.36
C VAL A 43 1.90 -14.42 -4.19
N GLY A 44 0.61 -14.09 -4.07
CA GLY A 44 0.11 -13.30 -2.94
C GLY A 44 0.34 -13.96 -1.58
N ASP A 45 0.12 -15.27 -1.49
CA ASP A 45 0.35 -16.04 -0.26
C ASP A 45 1.84 -16.12 0.11
N ILE A 46 2.71 -16.31 -0.88
CA ILE A 46 4.18 -16.30 -0.68
C ILE A 46 4.65 -14.93 -0.19
N ILE A 47 4.13 -13.84 -0.77
CA ILE A 47 4.46 -12.47 -0.34
C ILE A 47 3.98 -12.24 1.10
N ALA A 48 2.76 -12.66 1.43
CA ALA A 48 2.23 -12.52 2.78
C ALA A 48 3.03 -13.32 3.79
N GLU A 49 3.42 -14.56 3.46
CA GLU A 49 4.27 -15.39 4.32
C GLU A 49 5.66 -14.80 4.51
N ALA A 50 6.28 -14.29 3.43
CA ALA A 50 7.57 -13.62 3.50
C ALA A 50 7.48 -12.41 4.44
N MET A 51 6.48 -11.53 4.24
CA MET A 51 6.29 -10.32 5.06
C MET A 51 6.00 -10.64 6.54
N ASP A 52 5.32 -11.74 6.84
CA ASP A 52 5.10 -12.21 8.22
C ASP A 52 6.41 -12.68 8.88
N LYS A 53 7.29 -13.31 8.09
CA LYS A 53 8.56 -13.88 8.55
C LYS A 53 9.61 -12.80 8.84
N VAL A 54 9.63 -11.72 8.05
CA VAL A 54 10.59 -10.61 8.27
C VAL A 54 10.11 -9.65 9.36
N GLY A 55 8.81 -9.60 9.62
CA GLY A 55 8.22 -8.69 10.60
C GLY A 55 8.24 -7.22 10.13
N LYS A 56 7.12 -6.52 10.29
CA LYS A 56 7.04 -5.08 10.00
C LYS A 56 7.62 -4.30 11.18
N GLU A 57 8.79 -3.69 11.00
CA GLU A 57 9.09 -2.39 11.63
C GLU A 57 8.39 -1.27 10.86
#